data_AF-V7D7U7-F1
#
_entry.id   AF-V7D7U7-F1
#
_cell.length_a   1.000
_cell.length_b   1.000
_cell.length_c   1.000
_cell.angle_alpha   90.00
_cell.angle_beta   90.00
_cell.angle_gamma   90.00
#
_symmetry.space_group_name_H-M   'P 1'
#
loop_
_entity.id
_entity.type
_entity.pdbx_description
1 polymer ?
#
loop_
_entity_poly.entity_id
_entity_poly.type
_entity_poly.pdbx_seq_one_letter_code
_entity_poly.pdbx_strand_id
1 'polypeptide(L)'
;SAEILQADLAGLALQLARWGVTPEQLRWLDQPPTAAFTQAQDLLARLNAFKPGSRDNLSEHGLAMAELPAHPRIAHLLLRGQALGLAQMACDVAALLGERDIQRGGGADLHSRLALVSGESRAARGSHGGVQRARQLARQYRGLLRGKPGAPVVDPDHPRWLGALLALAYPDRVAQQRREGGAEYRLANGRAALFAEVDALMKCPWLVIADLGSRQGQREERIYLAAEFDPALFEGVLAEQVERVDILDWDEREQVLRAERQTKVGELVLGREPLPNLDDDARAKALLGLVRRKGLNLLTWTPELRQWQARVALLRQLDLDKEGQSEWPDLGDEALLATLEDWLQPYLGKVSRLSHFAALDVSSILRNLLPWPLPQRLEEWAPAHLAVPSGSNIRLDYSENPPILAVRLQELFGLADTPRIAQGRQQVKLHLLSPARRPVQVTQDLANFWRTTYTEVKKDLKGRYPKHYWPDDPLVADATARAKPRGT
;
A
#
# COMPACT_ATOMS: atom_id res chain seq x y z
N SER A 1 31.76 3.01 -12.43
CA SER A 1 30.74 1.97 -12.21
C SER A 1 30.62 1.15 -13.47
N ALA A 2 30.33 -0.15 -13.36
CA ALA A 2 30.06 -0.99 -14.53
C ALA A 2 28.77 -0.52 -15.24
N GLU A 3 28.75 -0.60 -16.57
CA GLU A 3 27.61 -0.17 -17.39
C GLU A 3 26.32 -0.94 -17.03
N ILE A 4 26.43 -2.23 -16.73
CA ILE A 4 25.30 -3.09 -16.32
C ILE A 4 24.56 -2.58 -15.07
N LEU A 5 25.19 -1.72 -14.26
CA LEU A 5 24.59 -1.12 -13.07
C LEU A 5 23.78 0.15 -13.37
N GLN A 6 23.90 0.71 -14.57
CA GLN A 6 23.35 2.03 -14.93
C GLN A 6 22.54 2.04 -16.23
N ALA A 7 22.80 1.09 -17.13
CA ALA A 7 22.16 1.01 -18.43
C ALA A 7 20.74 0.40 -18.36
N ASP A 8 19.98 0.61 -19.43
CA ASP A 8 18.73 -0.12 -19.68
C ASP A 8 19.04 -1.60 -19.92
N LEU A 9 18.38 -2.49 -19.16
CA LEU A 9 18.60 -3.93 -19.21
C LEU A 9 17.60 -4.67 -20.10
N ALA A 10 16.71 -3.99 -20.84
CA ALA A 10 15.72 -4.63 -21.71
C ALA A 10 16.37 -5.54 -22.77
N GLY A 11 17.45 -5.08 -23.40
CA GLY A 11 18.20 -5.88 -24.37
C GLY A 11 18.81 -7.14 -23.74
N LEU A 12 19.40 -7.00 -22.55
CA LEU A 12 19.96 -8.12 -21.80
C LEU A 12 18.86 -9.12 -21.41
N ALA A 13 17.76 -8.65 -20.83
CA ALA A 13 16.64 -9.50 -20.42
C ALA A 13 16.05 -10.30 -21.60
N LEU A 14 15.91 -9.68 -22.78
CA LEU A 14 15.43 -10.35 -23.98
C LEU A 14 16.38 -11.47 -24.42
N GLN A 15 17.70 -11.24 -24.38
CA GLN A 15 18.69 -12.26 -24.76
C GLN A 15 18.79 -13.39 -23.73
N LEU A 16 18.70 -13.09 -22.43
CA LEU A 16 18.65 -14.12 -21.38
C LEU A 16 17.42 -15.02 -21.51
N ALA A 17 16.25 -14.41 -21.75
CA ALA A 17 15.02 -15.15 -22.02
C ALA A 17 15.10 -16.00 -23.30
N ARG A 18 15.74 -15.48 -24.36
CA ARG A 18 16.02 -16.27 -25.58
C ARG A 18 16.92 -17.46 -25.30
N TRP A 19 17.92 -17.27 -24.43
CA TRP A 19 18.84 -18.33 -24.04
C TRP A 19 18.21 -19.33 -23.05
N GLY A 20 17.14 -18.92 -22.35
CA GLY A 20 16.44 -19.75 -21.37
C GLY A 20 17.15 -19.82 -20.02
N VAL A 21 17.86 -18.75 -19.64
CA VAL A 21 18.60 -18.67 -18.37
C VAL A 21 18.22 -17.42 -17.59
N THR A 22 18.30 -17.48 -16.26
CA THR A 22 18.13 -16.31 -15.39
C THR A 22 19.50 -15.70 -15.05
N PRO A 23 19.56 -14.41 -14.65
CA PRO A 23 20.83 -13.78 -14.28
C PRO A 23 21.62 -14.55 -13.23
N GLU A 24 20.96 -15.17 -12.25
CA GLU A 24 21.59 -15.87 -11.13
C GLU A 24 22.30 -17.16 -11.57
N GLN A 25 21.94 -17.72 -12.72
CA GLN A 25 22.54 -18.93 -13.29
C GLN A 25 23.85 -18.65 -14.02
N LEU A 26 24.17 -17.38 -14.28
CA LEU A 26 25.39 -16.95 -14.98
C LEU A 26 26.43 -16.36 -14.02
N ARG A 27 27.70 -16.40 -14.44
CA ARG A 27 28.80 -15.81 -13.69
C ARG A 27 29.09 -14.39 -14.19
N TRP A 28 28.62 -13.40 -13.45
CA TRP A 28 28.84 -11.98 -13.73
C TRP A 28 30.02 -11.43 -12.94
N LEU A 29 30.73 -10.44 -13.48
CA LEU A 29 31.64 -9.60 -12.68
C LEU A 29 30.84 -8.73 -11.72
N ASP A 30 29.78 -8.08 -12.23
CA ASP A 30 28.79 -7.33 -11.49
C ASP A 30 27.40 -7.84 -11.87
N GLN A 31 26.60 -8.30 -10.91
CA GLN A 31 25.25 -8.78 -11.19
C GLN A 31 24.33 -7.64 -11.63
N PRO A 32 23.40 -7.90 -12.57
CA PRO A 32 22.40 -6.91 -12.94
C PRO A 32 21.52 -6.55 -11.73
N PRO A 33 21.28 -5.25 -11.45
CA PRO A 33 20.45 -4.85 -10.33
C PRO A 33 19.02 -5.39 -10.45
N THR A 34 18.53 -6.07 -9.41
CA THR A 34 17.21 -6.74 -9.43
C THR A 34 16.07 -5.79 -9.85
N ALA A 35 16.03 -4.58 -9.30
CA ALA A 35 14.97 -3.61 -9.63
C ALA A 35 14.97 -3.19 -11.11
N ALA A 36 16.16 -2.93 -11.68
CA ALA A 36 16.31 -2.56 -13.09
C ALA A 36 16.00 -3.74 -14.02
N PHE A 37 16.38 -4.95 -13.63
CA PHE A 37 16.08 -6.16 -14.40
C PHE A 37 14.57 -6.47 -14.40
N THR A 38 13.89 -6.37 -13.26
CA THR A 38 12.42 -6.52 -13.19
C THR A 38 11.71 -5.47 -14.05
N GLN A 39 12.18 -4.22 -14.05
CA GLN A 39 11.64 -3.17 -14.92
C GLN A 39 11.81 -3.50 -16.41
N ALA A 40 12.96 -4.07 -16.79
CA ALA A 40 13.21 -4.55 -18.14
C ALA A 40 12.25 -5.70 -18.53
N GLN A 41 12.00 -6.66 -17.63
CA GLN A 41 11.01 -7.71 -17.85
C GLN A 41 9.59 -7.16 -17.97
N ASP A 42 9.19 -6.21 -17.13
CA ASP A 42 7.86 -5.58 -17.20
C ASP A 42 7.67 -4.83 -18.54
N LEU A 43 8.72 -4.18 -19.06
CA LEU A 43 8.70 -3.59 -20.39
C LEU A 43 8.52 -4.65 -21.47
N LEU A 44 9.32 -5.72 -21.46
CA LEU A 44 9.23 -6.80 -22.44
C LEU A 44 7.85 -7.47 -22.44
N ALA A 45 7.24 -7.63 -21.26
CA ALA A 45 5.86 -8.10 -21.14
C ALA A 45 4.87 -7.15 -21.83
N ARG A 46 4.98 -5.83 -21.62
CA ARG A 46 4.15 -4.82 -22.31
C ARG A 46 4.36 -4.78 -23.82
N LEU A 47 5.53 -5.18 -24.31
CA LEU A 47 5.85 -5.34 -25.72
C LEU A 47 5.43 -6.71 -26.28
N ASN A 48 4.69 -7.52 -25.51
CA ASN A 48 4.25 -8.87 -25.87
C ASN A 48 5.41 -9.82 -26.23
N ALA A 49 6.60 -9.59 -25.67
CA ALA A 49 7.77 -10.43 -25.92
C ALA A 49 7.70 -11.79 -25.21
N PHE A 50 6.89 -11.92 -24.16
CA PHE A 50 6.72 -13.16 -23.41
C PHE A 50 5.41 -13.87 -23.73
N LYS A 51 5.37 -15.19 -23.49
CA LYS A 51 4.12 -15.95 -23.48
C LYS A 51 3.21 -15.48 -22.33
N PRO A 52 1.88 -15.57 -22.46
CA PRO A 52 0.95 -15.23 -21.38
C PRO A 52 1.30 -15.95 -20.08
N GLY A 53 1.35 -15.22 -18.97
CA GLY A 53 1.65 -15.75 -17.64
C GLY A 53 3.13 -16.09 -17.37
N SER A 54 4.04 -15.79 -18.30
CA SER A 54 5.47 -16.06 -18.17
C SER A 54 6.30 -14.77 -18.24
N ARG A 55 7.44 -14.74 -17.54
CA ARG A 55 8.45 -13.66 -17.61
C ARG A 55 9.78 -14.07 -18.23
N ASP A 56 9.93 -15.36 -18.55
CA ASP A 56 11.21 -15.93 -18.99
C ASP A 56 11.09 -16.68 -20.33
N ASN A 57 9.89 -17.15 -20.68
CA ASN A 57 9.61 -17.78 -21.97
C ASN A 57 9.13 -16.77 -23.01
N LEU A 58 9.91 -16.60 -24.08
CA LEU A 58 9.55 -15.74 -25.20
C LEU A 58 8.34 -16.26 -25.99
N SER A 59 7.52 -15.33 -26.46
CA SER A 59 6.50 -15.55 -27.49
C SER A 59 7.13 -15.65 -28.88
N GLU A 60 6.36 -16.03 -29.91
CA GLU A 60 6.81 -15.95 -31.30
C GLU A 60 7.24 -14.52 -31.67
N HIS A 61 6.49 -13.52 -31.19
CA HIS A 61 6.83 -12.11 -31.36
C HIS A 61 8.14 -11.74 -30.65
N GLY A 62 8.33 -12.22 -29.42
CA GLY A 62 9.58 -11.99 -28.66
C GLY A 62 10.80 -12.65 -29.31
N LEU A 63 10.65 -13.84 -29.90
CA LEU A 63 11.70 -14.48 -30.69
C LEU A 63 12.07 -13.63 -31.92
N ALA A 64 11.07 -13.17 -32.68
CA ALA A 64 11.29 -12.28 -33.82
C ALA A 64 11.95 -10.95 -33.40
N MET A 65 11.56 -10.38 -32.26
CA MET A 65 12.21 -9.19 -31.70
C MET A 65 13.70 -9.44 -31.40
N ALA A 66 14.04 -10.62 -30.88
CA ALA A 66 15.42 -10.97 -30.52
C ALA A 66 16.32 -11.28 -31.72
N GLU A 67 15.76 -11.47 -32.92
CA GLU A 67 16.51 -11.61 -34.18
C GLU A 67 16.94 -10.27 -34.77
N LEU A 68 16.26 -9.17 -34.43
CA LEU A 68 16.63 -7.84 -34.90
C LEU A 68 17.80 -7.27 -34.07
N PRO A 69 18.86 -6.74 -34.70
CA PRO A 69 19.98 -6.10 -34.01
C PRO A 69 19.61 -4.68 -33.56
N ALA A 70 18.57 -4.56 -32.73
CA ALA A 70 18.04 -3.30 -32.25
C ALA A 70 17.58 -3.42 -30.78
N HIS A 71 17.38 -2.27 -30.13
CA HIS A 71 16.75 -2.23 -28.81
C HIS A 71 15.34 -2.87 -28.87
N PRO A 72 14.87 -3.62 -27.85
CA PRO A 72 13.58 -4.31 -27.91
C PRO A 72 12.39 -3.41 -28.28
N ARG A 73 12.36 -2.16 -27.81
CA ARG A 73 11.33 -1.17 -28.21
C ARG A 73 11.31 -0.91 -29.71
N ILE A 74 12.49 -0.78 -30.32
CA ILE A 74 12.67 -0.54 -31.75
C ILE A 74 12.33 -1.80 -32.54
N ALA A 75 12.77 -2.97 -32.08
CA ALA A 75 12.42 -4.25 -32.70
C ALA A 75 10.88 -4.45 -32.73
N HIS A 76 10.21 -4.21 -31.60
CA HIS A 76 8.75 -4.27 -31.51
C HIS A 76 8.06 -3.28 -32.46
N LEU A 77 8.48 -2.01 -32.45
CA LEU A 77 8.00 -0.96 -33.36
C LEU A 77 8.11 -1.37 -34.83
N LEU A 78 9.27 -1.86 -35.24
CA LEU A 78 9.55 -2.22 -36.63
C LEU A 78 8.67 -3.39 -37.10
N LEU A 79 8.57 -4.45 -36.30
CA LEU A 79 7.76 -5.63 -36.62
C LEU A 79 6.27 -5.30 -36.66
N ARG A 80 5.75 -4.57 -35.67
CA ARG A 80 4.34 -4.17 -35.63
C ARG A 80 4.01 -3.15 -36.72
N GLY A 81 4.89 -2.18 -36.95
CA GLY A 81 4.77 -1.23 -38.05
C GLY A 81 4.72 -1.92 -39.41
N GLN A 82 5.54 -2.95 -39.64
CA GLN A 82 5.46 -3.76 -40.85
C GLN A 82 4.13 -4.51 -40.96
N ALA A 83 3.67 -5.16 -39.87
CA ALA A 83 2.42 -5.90 -39.85
C ALA A 83 1.22 -5.00 -40.21
N LEU A 84 1.24 -3.75 -39.78
CA LEU A 84 0.23 -2.71 -40.06
C LEU A 84 0.37 -2.04 -41.44
N GLY A 85 1.38 -2.42 -42.25
CA GLY A 85 1.63 -1.78 -43.55
C GLY A 85 2.31 -0.42 -43.47
N LEU A 86 2.79 -0.02 -42.29
CA LEU A 86 3.42 1.26 -41.97
C LEU A 86 4.95 1.17 -41.94
N ALA A 87 5.55 0.18 -42.62
CA ALA A 87 6.97 -0.14 -42.53
C ALA A 87 7.89 1.06 -42.80
N GLN A 88 7.56 1.90 -43.78
CA GLN A 88 8.35 3.09 -44.10
C GLN A 88 8.39 4.07 -42.92
N MET A 89 7.22 4.49 -42.43
CA MET A 89 7.11 5.40 -41.28
C MET A 89 7.73 4.78 -40.01
N ALA A 90 7.53 3.48 -39.78
CA ALA A 90 8.12 2.77 -38.64
C ALA A 90 9.66 2.80 -38.67
N CYS A 91 10.28 2.61 -39.84
CA CYS A 91 11.73 2.73 -39.99
C CYS A 91 12.23 4.17 -39.78
N ASP A 92 11.50 5.16 -40.28
CA ASP A 92 11.86 6.58 -40.12
C ASP A 92 11.75 7.00 -38.64
N VAL A 93 10.68 6.58 -37.94
CA VAL A 93 10.50 6.78 -36.50
C VAL A 93 11.58 6.05 -35.71
N ALA A 94 11.85 4.77 -36.00
CA ALA A 94 12.90 4.00 -35.36
C ALA A 94 14.28 4.66 -35.48
N ALA A 95 14.58 5.25 -36.65
CA ALA A 95 15.82 5.96 -36.87
C ALA A 95 15.89 7.27 -36.07
N LEU A 96 14.79 8.01 -35.97
CA LEU A 96 14.71 9.21 -35.13
C LEU A 96 14.91 8.89 -33.64
N LEU A 97 14.38 7.76 -33.16
CA LEU A 97 14.54 7.32 -31.78
C LEU A 97 15.97 6.86 -31.44
N GLY A 98 16.73 6.41 -32.44
CA GLY A 98 18.12 5.97 -32.27
C GLY A 98 19.16 7.09 -32.36
N GLU A 99 18.81 8.24 -32.95
CA GLU A 99 19.69 9.39 -33.09
C GLU A 99 19.45 10.43 -31.98
N ARG A 100 20.45 11.27 -31.71
CA ARG A 100 20.21 12.51 -30.94
C ARG A 100 19.31 13.44 -31.76
N ASP A 101 18.51 14.28 -31.09
CA ASP A 101 17.58 15.19 -31.77
C ASP A 101 18.26 15.95 -32.92
N ILE A 102 17.74 15.70 -34.13
CA ILE A 102 18.28 16.19 -35.39
C ILE A 102 17.93 17.66 -35.64
N GLN A 103 17.04 18.24 -34.84
CA GLN A 103 16.59 19.62 -34.96
C GLN A 103 16.59 20.33 -33.59
N ARG A 104 17.71 20.92 -33.22
CA ARG A 104 17.81 21.68 -31.97
C ARG A 104 16.87 22.90 -31.98
N GLY A 105 16.11 23.08 -30.90
CA GLY A 105 15.20 24.22 -30.72
C GLY A 105 13.92 24.15 -31.56
N GLY A 106 13.61 23.01 -32.18
CA GLY A 106 12.40 22.85 -32.99
C GLY A 106 11.12 22.52 -32.20
N GLY A 107 11.08 22.77 -30.89
CA GLY A 107 10.01 22.28 -30.01
C GLY A 107 10.03 20.76 -29.84
N ALA A 108 9.03 20.22 -29.14
CA ALA A 108 8.94 18.81 -28.81
C ALA A 108 8.25 17.93 -29.86
N ASP A 109 7.50 18.52 -30.80
CA ASP A 109 6.70 17.77 -31.77
C ASP A 109 7.56 16.99 -32.78
N LEU A 110 7.51 15.66 -32.67
CA LEU A 110 8.26 14.74 -33.51
C LEU A 110 7.80 14.74 -34.97
N HIS A 111 6.59 15.21 -35.29
CA HIS A 111 6.14 15.34 -36.69
C HIS A 111 7.10 16.20 -37.52
N SER A 112 7.61 17.28 -36.93
CA SER A 112 8.58 18.16 -37.59
C SER A 112 9.87 17.41 -37.98
N ARG A 113 10.36 16.51 -37.13
CA ARG A 113 11.54 15.68 -37.41
C ARG A 113 11.24 14.62 -38.46
N LEU A 114 10.05 14.02 -38.40
CA LEU A 114 9.59 13.05 -39.38
C LEU A 114 9.53 13.65 -40.78
N ALA A 115 8.96 14.85 -40.93
CA ALA A 115 8.88 15.56 -42.21
C ALA A 115 10.27 15.85 -42.83
N LEU A 116 11.30 16.08 -41.99
CA LEU A 116 12.68 16.22 -42.46
C LEU A 116 13.25 14.89 -42.97
N VAL A 117 13.00 13.79 -42.26
CA VAL A 117 13.49 12.45 -42.64
C VAL A 117 12.76 11.94 -43.89
N SER A 118 11.43 12.08 -43.97
CA SER A 118 10.62 11.68 -45.12
C SER A 118 10.93 12.50 -46.38
N GLY A 119 11.39 13.75 -46.20
CA GLY A 119 11.75 14.66 -47.29
C GLY A 119 10.64 15.61 -47.69
N GLU A 120 9.51 15.62 -46.98
CA GLU A 120 8.45 16.62 -47.11
C GLU A 120 8.94 18.04 -46.79
N SER A 121 9.87 18.14 -45.83
CA SER A 121 10.49 19.41 -45.42
C SER A 121 12.00 19.43 -45.69
N ARG A 122 12.53 20.62 -46.01
CA ARG A 122 13.97 20.83 -46.21
C ARG A 122 14.66 21.13 -44.89
N ALA A 123 15.73 20.39 -44.59
CA ALA A 123 16.56 20.64 -43.43
C ALA A 123 17.36 21.95 -43.58
N ALA A 124 17.50 22.68 -42.47
CA ALA A 124 18.45 23.80 -42.40
C ALA A 124 19.90 23.30 -42.45
N ARG A 125 20.84 24.19 -42.80
CA ARG A 125 22.27 23.85 -42.98
C ARG A 125 22.87 23.06 -41.80
N GLY A 126 22.47 23.38 -40.57
CA GLY A 126 22.95 22.71 -39.34
C GLY A 126 22.36 21.32 -39.06
N SER A 127 21.23 20.96 -39.67
CA SER A 127 20.53 19.69 -39.44
C SER A 127 20.79 18.63 -40.52
N HIS A 128 21.44 18.98 -41.63
CA HIS A 128 21.66 18.04 -42.74
C HIS A 128 22.37 16.74 -42.35
N GLY A 129 23.41 16.83 -41.53
CA GLY A 129 24.17 15.65 -41.10
C GLY A 129 23.31 14.69 -40.26
N GLY A 130 22.48 15.22 -39.35
CA GLY A 130 21.55 14.41 -38.55
C GLY A 130 20.49 13.73 -39.40
N VAL A 131 19.87 14.47 -40.32
CA VAL A 131 18.86 13.94 -41.25
C VAL A 131 19.45 12.85 -42.17
N GLN A 132 20.67 13.03 -42.67
CA GLN A 132 21.34 12.03 -43.51
C GLN A 132 21.62 10.72 -42.74
N ARG A 133 22.09 10.82 -41.48
CA ARG A 133 22.28 9.63 -40.63
C ARG A 133 20.96 8.93 -40.33
N ALA A 134 19.93 9.67 -39.95
CA ALA A 134 18.59 9.12 -39.71
C ALA A 134 18.05 8.39 -40.96
N ARG A 135 18.17 8.99 -42.16
CA ARG A 135 17.78 8.32 -43.42
C ARG A 135 18.60 7.07 -43.72
N GLN A 136 19.89 7.07 -43.40
CA GLN A 136 20.74 5.89 -43.58
C GLN A 136 20.30 4.76 -42.64
N LEU A 137 20.05 5.07 -41.37
CA LEU A 137 19.59 4.12 -40.38
C LEU A 137 18.18 3.57 -40.73
N ALA A 138 17.27 4.43 -41.19
CA ALA A 138 15.95 4.01 -41.66
C ALA A 138 16.04 3.02 -42.83
N ARG A 139 16.96 3.26 -43.79
CA ARG A 139 17.23 2.30 -44.88
C ARG A 139 17.79 0.97 -44.37
N GLN A 140 18.65 0.99 -43.36
CA GLN A 140 19.17 -0.24 -42.73
C GLN A 140 18.04 -1.03 -42.09
N TYR A 141 17.19 -0.40 -41.27
CA TYR A 141 16.02 -1.06 -40.69
C TYR A 141 15.08 -1.63 -41.74
N ARG A 142 14.85 -0.90 -42.83
CA ARG A 142 14.01 -1.38 -43.94
C ARG A 142 14.58 -2.64 -44.59
N GLY A 143 15.91 -2.76 -44.69
CA GLY A 143 16.57 -3.96 -45.21
C GLY A 143 16.47 -5.19 -44.29
N LEU A 144 16.18 -4.99 -43.00
CA LEU A 144 15.98 -6.08 -42.03
C LEU A 144 14.55 -6.64 -42.07
N LEU A 145 13.57 -5.83 -42.51
CA LEU A 145 12.17 -6.22 -42.59
C LEU A 145 11.93 -7.08 -43.83
N ARG A 146 11.37 -8.28 -43.63
CA ARG A 146 11.08 -9.26 -44.68
C ARG A 146 9.61 -9.66 -44.64
N GLY A 147 9.01 -9.91 -45.80
CA GLY A 147 7.61 -10.34 -45.90
C GLY A 147 6.61 -9.22 -46.14
N LYS A 148 5.36 -9.60 -46.38
CA LYS A 148 4.24 -8.68 -46.67
C LYS A 148 3.57 -8.21 -45.36
N PRO A 149 2.89 -7.06 -45.36
CA PRO A 149 2.02 -6.66 -44.25
C PRO A 149 1.02 -7.75 -43.92
N GLY A 150 0.79 -7.99 -42.62
CA GLY A 150 -0.16 -8.99 -42.15
C GLY A 150 -1.59 -8.46 -42.17
N ALA A 151 -1.81 -7.30 -41.56
CA ALA A 151 -3.11 -6.63 -41.46
C ALA A 151 -2.91 -5.12 -41.72
N PRO A 152 -2.73 -4.72 -43.00
CA PRO A 152 -2.47 -3.33 -43.33
C PRO A 152 -3.64 -2.43 -42.95
N VAL A 153 -3.33 -1.23 -42.45
CA VAL A 153 -4.32 -0.19 -42.19
C VAL A 153 -4.88 0.37 -43.50
N VAL A 154 -6.10 0.93 -43.44
CA VAL A 154 -6.81 1.43 -44.64
C VAL A 154 -6.19 2.74 -45.15
N ASP A 155 -5.68 3.59 -44.25
CA ASP A 155 -5.21 4.95 -44.51
C ASP A 155 -3.76 5.17 -44.04
N PRO A 156 -2.76 4.49 -44.63
CA PRO A 156 -1.38 4.46 -44.12
C PRO A 156 -0.68 5.83 -44.05
N ASP A 157 -1.15 6.81 -44.83
CA ASP A 157 -0.58 8.17 -44.87
C ASP A 157 -1.18 9.11 -43.79
N HIS A 158 -2.14 8.64 -42.99
CA HIS A 158 -2.78 9.49 -41.98
C HIS A 158 -1.81 9.83 -40.82
N PRO A 159 -1.71 11.09 -40.37
CA PRO A 159 -0.72 11.52 -39.37
C PRO A 159 -0.86 10.82 -38.01
N ARG A 160 -2.06 10.35 -37.65
CA ARG A 160 -2.34 9.56 -36.42
C ARG A 160 -1.36 8.41 -36.18
N TRP A 161 -0.81 7.84 -37.25
CA TRP A 161 0.06 6.68 -37.18
C TRP A 161 1.41 6.97 -36.52
N LEU A 162 1.87 8.23 -36.50
CA LEU A 162 3.08 8.58 -35.74
C LEU A 162 2.90 8.32 -34.24
N GLY A 163 1.81 8.81 -33.67
CA GLY A 163 1.45 8.54 -32.27
C GLY A 163 1.27 7.05 -31.99
N ALA A 164 0.63 6.32 -32.92
CA ALA A 164 0.45 4.87 -32.81
C ALA A 164 1.79 4.10 -32.77
N LEU A 165 2.70 4.42 -33.69
CA LEU A 165 4.03 3.82 -33.76
C LEU A 165 4.85 4.13 -32.51
N LEU A 166 4.80 5.37 -32.02
CA LEU A 166 5.43 5.70 -30.74
C LEU A 166 4.81 4.93 -29.58
N ALA A 167 3.49 4.73 -29.53
CA ALA A 167 2.83 3.92 -28.49
C ALA A 167 3.25 2.44 -28.53
N LEU A 168 3.62 1.92 -29.71
CA LEU A 168 4.19 0.58 -29.83
C LEU A 168 5.62 0.53 -29.24
N ALA A 169 6.44 1.56 -29.47
CA ALA A 169 7.79 1.63 -28.91
C ALA A 169 7.78 1.96 -27.40
N TYR A 170 6.88 2.84 -26.97
CA TYR A 170 6.80 3.40 -25.62
C TYR A 170 5.38 3.30 -25.03
N PRO A 171 4.83 2.09 -24.84
CA PRO A 171 3.50 1.91 -24.26
C PRO A 171 3.41 2.46 -22.83
N ASP A 172 4.51 2.44 -22.09
CA ASP A 172 4.65 3.01 -20.75
C ASP A 172 4.71 4.54 -20.71
N ARG A 173 4.90 5.19 -21.87
CA ARG A 173 5.00 6.66 -22.02
C ARG A 173 3.87 7.26 -22.86
N VAL A 174 2.80 6.49 -23.11
CA VAL A 174 1.51 7.10 -23.46
C VAL A 174 1.09 7.98 -22.29
N ALA A 175 0.59 9.17 -22.57
CA ALA A 175 0.39 10.21 -21.58
C ALA A 175 -0.96 10.91 -21.77
N GLN A 176 -1.66 11.17 -20.66
CA GLN A 176 -2.89 11.94 -20.62
C GLN A 176 -2.67 13.24 -19.85
N GLN A 177 -3.16 14.35 -20.40
CA GLN A 177 -3.08 15.66 -19.77
C GLN A 177 -3.87 15.67 -18.45
N ARG A 178 -3.28 16.25 -17.40
CA ARG A 178 -3.94 16.32 -16.07
C ARG A 178 -5.02 17.40 -15.98
N ARG A 179 -4.79 18.52 -16.66
CA ARG A 179 -5.69 19.67 -16.72
C ARG A 179 -5.66 20.18 -18.15
N GLU A 180 -6.83 20.43 -18.72
CA GLU A 180 -6.96 20.95 -20.08
C GLU A 180 -6.10 22.22 -20.27
N GLY A 181 -5.26 22.22 -21.31
CA GLY A 181 -4.31 23.31 -21.60
C GLY A 181 -3.11 23.42 -20.64
N GLY A 182 -2.98 22.53 -19.66
CA GLY A 182 -1.86 22.49 -18.72
C GLY A 182 -0.58 21.88 -19.30
N ALA A 183 0.56 22.16 -18.67
CA ALA A 183 1.86 21.61 -19.08
C ALA A 183 2.12 20.19 -18.55
N GLU A 184 1.29 19.70 -17.60
CA GLU A 184 1.49 18.43 -16.91
C GLU A 184 0.68 17.27 -17.50
N TYR A 185 1.34 16.13 -17.65
CA TYR A 185 0.80 14.89 -18.16
C TYR A 185 1.08 13.74 -17.19
N ARG A 186 0.13 12.81 -17.08
CA ARG A 186 0.30 11.53 -16.39
C ARG A 186 0.67 10.48 -17.42
N LEU A 187 1.73 9.72 -17.19
CA LEU A 187 2.17 8.62 -18.04
C LEU A 187 1.43 7.31 -17.67
N ALA A 188 1.39 6.37 -18.61
CA ALA A 188 0.88 5.01 -18.41
C ALA A 188 1.66 4.19 -17.38
N ASN A 189 2.90 4.56 -17.06
CA ASN A 189 3.64 4.01 -15.92
C ASN A 189 3.33 4.68 -14.57
N GLY A 190 2.40 5.65 -14.53
CA GLY A 190 1.97 6.37 -13.33
C GLY A 190 2.78 7.62 -12.98
N ARG A 191 3.94 7.84 -13.62
CA ARG A 191 4.79 9.03 -13.37
C ARG A 191 4.19 10.28 -14.01
N ALA A 192 4.68 11.44 -13.59
CA ALA A 192 4.31 12.73 -14.15
C ALA A 192 5.41 13.24 -15.07
N ALA A 193 5.02 13.81 -16.20
CA ALA A 193 5.89 14.49 -17.13
C ALA A 193 5.34 15.90 -17.44
N LEU A 194 6.22 16.86 -17.72
CA LEU A 194 5.81 18.23 -18.01
C LEU A 194 6.65 18.92 -19.09
N PHE A 195 6.02 19.85 -19.79
CA PHE A 195 6.71 20.80 -20.64
C PHE A 195 7.36 21.90 -19.81
N ALA A 196 8.66 22.15 -20.01
CA ALA A 196 9.38 23.22 -19.31
C ALA A 196 9.16 24.61 -19.94
N GLU A 197 8.78 24.63 -21.21
CA GLU A 197 8.53 25.83 -22.02
C GLU A 197 7.20 25.64 -22.75
N VAL A 198 6.60 26.73 -23.22
CA VAL A 198 5.33 26.65 -23.97
C VAL A 198 5.56 25.91 -25.29
N ASP A 199 4.80 24.85 -25.51
CA ASP A 199 4.85 24.02 -26.72
C ASP A 199 3.46 23.84 -27.33
N ALA A 200 3.40 23.69 -28.65
CA ALA A 200 2.15 23.51 -29.39
C ALA A 200 1.41 22.22 -28.97
N LEU A 201 2.13 21.19 -28.50
CA LEU A 201 1.55 19.94 -28.02
C LEU A 201 0.79 20.09 -26.70
N MET A 202 0.93 21.20 -25.97
CA MET A 202 0.17 21.44 -24.74
C MET A 202 -1.34 21.53 -24.95
N LYS A 203 -1.82 21.71 -26.20
CA LYS A 203 -3.25 21.69 -26.54
C LYS A 203 -3.80 20.28 -26.74
N CYS A 204 -2.93 19.27 -26.88
CA CYS A 204 -3.33 17.90 -27.18
C CYS A 204 -3.57 17.15 -25.86
N PRO A 205 -4.78 16.62 -25.60
CA PRO A 205 -5.08 15.94 -24.34
C PRO A 205 -4.31 14.63 -24.16
N TRP A 206 -3.82 14.05 -25.26
CA TRP A 206 -3.12 12.77 -25.30
C TRP A 206 -1.85 12.87 -26.13
N LEU A 207 -0.76 12.34 -25.57
CA LEU A 207 0.56 12.32 -26.20
C LEU A 207 1.20 10.94 -26.05
N VAL A 208 2.19 10.65 -26.89
CA VAL A 208 3.22 9.65 -26.57
C VAL A 208 4.57 10.33 -26.53
N ILE A 209 5.33 10.05 -25.48
CA ILE A 209 6.59 10.74 -25.22
C ILE A 209 7.78 9.86 -25.60
N ALA A 210 8.52 10.30 -26.60
CA ALA A 210 9.71 9.62 -27.12
C ALA A 210 10.94 9.88 -26.25
N ASP A 211 11.12 11.12 -25.78
CA ASP A 211 12.29 11.53 -24.99
C ASP A 211 11.89 12.29 -23.72
N LEU A 212 12.42 11.81 -22.60
CA LEU A 212 12.17 12.27 -21.23
C LEU A 212 13.52 12.47 -20.54
N GLY A 213 13.63 13.53 -19.73
CA GLY A 213 14.80 13.70 -18.87
C GLY A 213 14.45 14.23 -17.50
N SER A 214 15.10 13.67 -16.48
CA SER A 214 14.99 14.13 -15.10
C SER A 214 16.20 14.99 -14.72
N ARG A 215 16.00 16.10 -14.01
CA ARG A 215 17.08 16.69 -13.19
C ARG A 215 17.18 15.91 -11.88
N GLN A 216 18.40 15.66 -11.40
CA GLN A 216 18.61 14.99 -10.11
C GLN A 216 17.78 15.67 -9.00
N GLY A 217 16.95 14.88 -8.31
CA GLY A 217 16.15 15.34 -7.17
C GLY A 217 14.70 15.79 -7.49
N GLN A 218 14.27 15.81 -8.75
CA GLN A 218 12.88 16.13 -9.11
C GLN A 218 12.06 14.86 -9.40
N ARG A 219 10.81 14.82 -8.92
CA ARG A 219 9.86 13.72 -9.19
C ARG A 219 9.29 13.75 -10.62
N GLU A 220 9.35 14.91 -11.26
CA GLU A 220 8.72 15.17 -12.56
C GLU A 220 9.76 15.11 -13.69
N GLU A 221 9.38 14.49 -14.81
CA GLU A 221 10.25 14.37 -15.98
C GLU A 221 9.95 15.47 -16.99
N ARG A 222 10.99 16.09 -17.55
CA ARG A 222 10.85 17.06 -18.65
C ARG A 222 10.59 16.33 -19.96
N ILE A 223 9.59 16.80 -20.69
CA ILE A 223 9.26 16.35 -22.04
C ILE A 223 10.20 17.04 -23.03
N TYR A 224 10.94 16.26 -23.82
CA TYR A 224 11.85 16.76 -24.86
C TYR A 224 11.35 16.45 -26.27
N LEU A 225 10.79 15.25 -26.48
CA LEU A 225 10.20 14.84 -27.76
C LEU A 225 8.93 14.04 -27.53
N ALA A 226 7.86 14.39 -28.23
CA ALA A 226 6.56 13.72 -28.15
C ALA A 226 5.80 13.84 -29.48
N ALA A 227 4.69 13.12 -29.61
CA ALA A 227 3.71 13.34 -30.67
C ALA A 227 2.30 13.28 -30.09
N GLU A 228 1.36 13.93 -30.78
CA GLU A 228 -0.07 13.76 -30.53
C GLU A 228 -0.49 12.29 -30.66
N PHE A 229 -1.40 11.87 -29.78
CA PHE A 229 -1.91 10.51 -29.74
C PHE A 229 -3.43 10.49 -29.78
N ASP A 230 -4.00 9.66 -30.64
CA ASP A 230 -5.44 9.43 -30.72
C ASP A 230 -5.82 8.22 -29.83
N PRO A 231 -6.51 8.42 -28.69
CA PRO A 231 -6.88 7.32 -27.80
C PRO A 231 -7.88 6.33 -28.43
N ALA A 232 -8.57 6.68 -29.52
CA ALA A 232 -9.44 5.73 -30.22
C ALA A 232 -8.67 4.53 -30.80
N LEU A 233 -7.35 4.66 -30.98
CA LEU A 233 -6.48 3.56 -31.44
C LEU A 233 -6.39 2.40 -30.44
N PHE A 234 -6.75 2.63 -29.16
CA PHE A 234 -6.87 1.58 -28.16
C PHE A 234 -8.05 0.63 -28.40
N GLU A 235 -9.02 1.01 -29.23
CA GLU A 235 -10.11 0.10 -29.65
C GLU A 235 -9.73 -0.75 -30.87
N GLY A 236 -8.59 -0.44 -31.51
CA GLY A 236 -8.13 -1.09 -32.74
C GLY A 236 -6.73 -1.66 -32.63
N VAL A 237 -5.76 -1.04 -33.31
CA VAL A 237 -4.40 -1.59 -33.49
C VAL A 237 -3.56 -1.68 -32.20
N LEU A 238 -4.01 -1.03 -31.12
CA LEU A 238 -3.37 -1.05 -29.80
C LEU A 238 -4.24 -1.72 -28.73
N ALA A 239 -5.29 -2.45 -29.12
CA ALA A 239 -6.21 -3.10 -28.19
C ALA A 239 -5.51 -4.08 -27.23
N GLU A 240 -4.37 -4.66 -27.65
CA GLU A 240 -3.55 -5.52 -26.80
C GLU A 240 -2.92 -4.80 -25.59
N GLN A 241 -2.85 -3.46 -25.60
CA GLN A 241 -2.32 -2.67 -24.49
C GLN A 241 -3.38 -2.33 -23.43
N VAL A 242 -4.66 -2.60 -23.75
CA VAL A 242 -5.80 -2.29 -22.89
C VAL A 242 -6.10 -3.47 -21.98
N GLU A 243 -6.14 -3.21 -20.69
CA GLU A 243 -6.56 -4.18 -19.70
C GLU A 243 -7.88 -3.78 -19.05
N ARG A 244 -8.69 -4.80 -18.73
CA ARG A 244 -9.89 -4.64 -17.91
C ARG A 244 -9.61 -5.24 -16.54
N VAL A 245 -9.69 -4.39 -15.52
CA VAL A 245 -9.40 -4.79 -14.14
C VAL A 245 -10.60 -4.45 -13.28
N ASP A 246 -11.08 -5.44 -12.55
CA ASP A 246 -12.11 -5.24 -11.55
C ASP A 246 -11.45 -4.67 -10.30
N ILE A 247 -11.78 -3.43 -9.97
CA ILE A 247 -11.29 -2.70 -8.81
C ILE A 247 -12.38 -2.73 -7.75
N LEU A 248 -12.00 -3.28 -6.61
CA LEU A 248 -12.81 -3.26 -5.41
C LEU A 248 -12.02 -2.57 -4.32
N ASP A 249 -12.21 -1.26 -4.20
CA ASP A 249 -11.47 -0.45 -3.24
C ASP A 249 -12.41 0.47 -2.47
N TRP A 250 -11.89 0.99 -1.36
CA TRP A 250 -12.61 1.95 -0.55
C TRP A 250 -12.40 3.36 -1.09
N ASP A 251 -13.48 4.04 -1.48
CA ASP A 251 -13.38 5.45 -1.84
C ASP A 251 -13.34 6.28 -0.55
N GLU A 252 -12.16 6.84 -0.22
CA GLU A 252 -11.98 7.61 1.00
C GLU A 252 -12.79 8.91 1.01
N ARG A 253 -13.08 9.49 -0.16
CA ARG A 253 -13.81 10.76 -0.26
C ARG A 253 -15.29 10.54 0.00
N GLU A 254 -15.85 9.52 -0.64
CA GLU A 254 -17.28 9.19 -0.52
C GLU A 254 -17.59 8.29 0.68
N GLN A 255 -16.58 7.66 1.28
CA GLN A 255 -16.73 6.67 2.36
C GLN A 255 -17.65 5.50 1.99
N VAL A 256 -17.51 4.99 0.76
CA VAL A 256 -18.26 3.84 0.24
C VAL A 256 -17.32 2.83 -0.39
N LEU A 257 -17.69 1.54 -0.32
CA LEU A 257 -17.02 0.50 -1.08
C LEU A 257 -17.31 0.70 -2.57
N ARG A 258 -16.27 1.04 -3.32
CA ARG A 258 -16.35 1.27 -4.75
C ARG A 258 -16.00 -0.01 -5.48
N ALA A 259 -16.96 -0.49 -6.24
CA ALA A 259 -16.86 -1.68 -7.07
C ALA A 259 -17.03 -1.26 -8.53
N GLU A 260 -15.93 -1.22 -9.26
CA GLU A 260 -15.96 -0.82 -10.66
C GLU A 260 -15.00 -1.65 -11.50
N ARG A 261 -15.40 -1.91 -12.73
CA ARG A 261 -14.50 -2.37 -13.78
C ARG A 261 -13.85 -1.16 -14.42
N GLN A 262 -12.53 -1.09 -14.32
CA GLN A 262 -11.74 -0.09 -15.03
C GLN A 262 -11.21 -0.69 -16.33
N THR A 263 -11.43 0.00 -17.44
CA THR A 263 -10.69 -0.23 -18.67
C THR A 263 -9.54 0.75 -18.69
N LYS A 264 -8.29 0.27 -18.67
CA LYS A 264 -7.10 1.11 -18.50
C LYS A 264 -5.92 0.65 -19.35
N VAL A 265 -4.97 1.55 -19.55
CA VAL A 265 -3.67 1.28 -20.19
C VAL A 265 -2.60 1.65 -19.18
N GLY A 266 -2.04 0.63 -18.53
CA GLY A 266 -1.25 0.80 -17.31
C GLY A 266 -2.04 1.59 -16.26
N GLU A 267 -1.57 2.79 -15.93
CA GLU A 267 -2.16 3.67 -14.93
C GLU A 267 -3.18 4.68 -15.50
N LEU A 268 -3.40 4.70 -16.81
CA LEU A 268 -4.36 5.61 -17.46
C LEU A 268 -5.72 4.94 -17.60
N VAL A 269 -6.71 5.44 -16.86
CA VAL A 269 -8.09 4.92 -16.90
C VAL A 269 -8.83 5.52 -18.08
N LEU A 270 -9.17 4.68 -19.06
CA LEU A 270 -9.92 5.05 -20.26
C LEU A 270 -11.43 5.08 -19.99
N GLY A 271 -11.92 4.14 -19.18
CA GLY A 271 -13.34 4.00 -18.87
C GLY A 271 -13.56 3.35 -17.51
N ARG A 272 -14.72 3.64 -16.92
CA ARG A 272 -15.16 3.07 -15.64
C ARG A 272 -16.60 2.63 -15.78
N GLU A 273 -16.87 1.39 -15.38
CA GLU A 273 -18.21 0.83 -15.34
C GLU A 273 -18.49 0.31 -13.94
N PRO A 274 -19.67 0.57 -13.35
CA PRO A 274 -20.01 -0.06 -12.08
C PRO A 274 -19.98 -1.58 -12.24
N LEU A 275 -19.52 -2.29 -11.22
CA LEU A 275 -19.51 -3.75 -11.20
C LEU A 275 -20.76 -4.27 -10.47
N PRO A 276 -21.87 -4.56 -11.16
CA PRO A 276 -23.05 -5.13 -10.52
C PRO A 276 -22.74 -6.57 -10.07
N ASN A 277 -23.29 -6.96 -8.91
CA ASN A 277 -23.18 -8.32 -8.35
C ASN A 277 -21.74 -8.75 -8.04
N LEU A 278 -21.14 -8.10 -7.04
CA LEU A 278 -19.92 -8.60 -6.43
C LEU A 278 -20.14 -9.97 -5.79
N ASP A 279 -19.20 -10.87 -6.03
CA ASP A 279 -19.03 -12.06 -5.22
C ASP A 279 -18.87 -11.67 -3.73
N ASP A 280 -19.53 -12.41 -2.85
CA ASP A 280 -19.55 -12.15 -1.41
C ASP A 280 -18.13 -12.27 -0.82
N ASP A 281 -17.32 -13.21 -1.34
CA ASP A 281 -15.94 -13.41 -0.91
C ASP A 281 -15.01 -12.26 -1.37
N ALA A 282 -15.19 -11.77 -2.60
CA ALA A 282 -14.46 -10.60 -3.08
C ALA A 282 -14.79 -9.36 -2.23
N ARG A 283 -16.09 -9.15 -1.94
CA ARG A 283 -16.57 -8.08 -1.04
C ARG A 283 -15.93 -8.18 0.33
N ALA A 284 -15.97 -9.36 0.94
CA ALA A 284 -15.36 -9.63 2.23
C ALA A 284 -13.87 -9.27 2.23
N LYS A 285 -13.09 -9.77 1.25
CA LYS A 285 -11.65 -9.49 1.15
C LYS A 285 -11.33 -8.00 1.08
N ALA A 286 -12.08 -7.22 0.31
CA ALA A 286 -11.86 -5.77 0.23
C ALA A 286 -12.19 -5.04 1.55
N LEU A 287 -13.28 -5.43 2.21
CA LEU A 287 -13.63 -4.89 3.53
C LEU A 287 -12.57 -5.25 4.58
N LEU A 288 -12.07 -6.49 4.58
CA LEU A 288 -10.96 -6.90 5.44
C LEU A 288 -9.68 -6.10 5.16
N GLY A 289 -9.36 -5.89 3.89
CA GLY A 289 -8.25 -5.01 3.47
C GLY A 289 -8.40 -3.58 3.97
N LEU A 290 -9.62 -3.04 4.02
CA LEU A 290 -9.91 -1.75 4.63
C LEU A 290 -9.62 -1.75 6.14
N VAL A 291 -10.10 -2.75 6.89
CA VAL A 291 -9.83 -2.87 8.33
C VAL A 291 -8.32 -2.96 8.59
N ARG A 292 -7.57 -3.70 7.78
CA ARG A 292 -6.10 -3.76 7.89
C ARG A 292 -5.42 -2.41 7.69
N ARG A 293 -5.86 -1.63 6.69
CA ARG A 293 -5.27 -0.31 6.38
C ARG A 293 -5.64 0.76 7.42
N LYS A 294 -6.89 0.79 7.89
CA LYS A 294 -7.40 1.78 8.86
C LYS A 294 -7.15 1.38 10.31
N GLY A 295 -6.84 0.11 10.55
CA GLY A 295 -6.68 -0.48 11.88
C GLY A 295 -8.02 -0.84 12.52
N LEU A 296 -7.92 -1.52 13.68
CA LEU A 296 -9.08 -1.98 14.45
C LEU A 296 -9.96 -0.83 14.98
N ASN A 297 -9.46 0.42 14.97
CA ASN A 297 -10.23 1.60 15.35
C ASN A 297 -11.43 1.89 14.44
N LEU A 298 -11.50 1.25 13.27
CA LEU A 298 -12.69 1.27 12.43
C LEU A 298 -13.88 0.57 13.09
N LEU A 299 -13.61 -0.37 13.99
CA LEU A 299 -14.58 -1.12 14.76
C LEU A 299 -14.93 -0.39 16.06
N THR A 300 -16.14 -0.60 16.57
CA THR A 300 -16.62 0.05 17.79
C THR A 300 -16.03 -0.59 19.05
N TRP A 301 -14.79 -0.22 19.39
CA TRP A 301 -14.14 -0.60 20.64
C TRP A 301 -14.62 0.27 21.79
N THR A 302 -15.27 -0.34 22.77
CA THR A 302 -15.62 0.33 24.03
C THR A 302 -14.48 0.22 25.05
N PRO A 303 -14.36 1.15 26.00
CA PRO A 303 -13.42 1.03 27.10
C PRO A 303 -13.57 -0.30 27.87
N GLU A 304 -14.80 -0.77 28.06
CA GLU A 304 -15.13 -2.04 28.71
C GLU A 304 -14.61 -3.25 27.92
N LEU A 305 -14.70 -3.21 26.58
CA LEU A 305 -14.20 -4.27 25.72
C LEU A 305 -12.66 -4.30 25.72
N ARG A 306 -12.00 -3.14 25.75
CA ARG A 306 -10.55 -3.05 25.91
C ARG A 306 -10.08 -3.60 27.26
N GLN A 307 -10.80 -3.31 28.33
CA GLN A 307 -10.54 -3.90 29.65
C GLN A 307 -10.74 -5.44 29.63
N TRP A 308 -11.79 -5.92 28.94
CA TRP A 308 -11.99 -7.36 28.74
C TRP A 308 -10.86 -8.03 27.97
N GLN A 309 -10.42 -7.43 26.86
CA GLN A 309 -9.28 -7.91 26.06
C GLN A 309 -8.00 -7.96 26.91
N ALA A 310 -7.76 -6.94 27.73
CA ALA A 310 -6.59 -6.88 28.60
C ALA A 310 -6.60 -7.94 29.72
N ARG A 311 -7.79 -8.31 30.24
CA ARG A 311 -7.93 -9.43 31.19
C ARG A 311 -7.50 -10.75 30.57
N VAL A 312 -7.92 -11.01 29.32
CA VAL A 312 -7.53 -12.22 28.57
C VAL A 312 -6.03 -12.22 28.31
N ALA A 313 -5.49 -11.08 27.86
CA ALA A 313 -4.06 -10.91 27.61
C ALA A 313 -3.20 -11.16 28.86
N LEU A 314 -3.63 -10.66 30.03
CA LEU A 314 -2.95 -10.91 31.30
C LEU A 314 -2.85 -12.40 31.61
N LEU A 315 -3.97 -13.13 31.54
CA LEU A 315 -3.97 -14.57 31.84
C LEU A 315 -3.16 -15.37 30.83
N ARG A 316 -3.22 -15.00 29.54
CA ARG A 316 -2.37 -15.56 28.49
C ARG A 316 -0.89 -15.37 28.80
N GLN A 317 -0.47 -14.15 29.13
CA GLN A 317 0.91 -13.81 29.47
C GLN A 317 1.40 -14.67 30.65
N LEU A 318 0.61 -14.76 31.72
CA LEU A 318 0.98 -15.53 32.92
C LEU A 318 1.09 -17.04 32.67
N ASP A 319 0.34 -17.58 31.71
CA ASP A 319 0.46 -18.98 31.30
C ASP A 319 1.72 -19.19 30.43
N LEU A 320 1.96 -18.30 29.47
CA LEU A 320 3.14 -18.34 28.60
C LEU A 320 4.45 -18.23 29.41
N ASP A 321 4.52 -17.30 30.37
CA ASP A 321 5.71 -17.10 31.21
C ASP A 321 6.06 -18.34 32.05
N LYS A 322 5.06 -19.20 32.35
CA LYS A 322 5.22 -20.38 33.20
C LYS A 322 5.41 -21.67 32.40
N GLU A 323 4.61 -21.86 31.34
CA GLU A 323 4.47 -23.15 30.65
C GLU A 323 4.85 -23.07 29.17
N GLY A 324 5.15 -21.89 28.64
CA GLY A 324 5.50 -21.66 27.22
C GLY A 324 4.32 -21.80 26.25
N GLN A 325 3.14 -22.13 26.76
CA GLN A 325 1.88 -22.27 26.03
C GLN A 325 0.73 -21.73 26.87
N SER A 326 -0.41 -21.41 26.24
CA SER A 326 -1.59 -20.93 26.95
C SER A 326 -2.88 -21.39 26.28
N GLU A 327 -3.87 -21.75 27.10
CA GLU A 327 -5.25 -22.02 26.65
C GLU A 327 -5.98 -20.72 26.24
N TRP A 328 -5.53 -19.55 26.73
CA TRP A 328 -6.14 -18.26 26.40
C TRP A 328 -5.73 -17.83 24.99
N PRO A 329 -6.69 -17.48 24.11
CA PRO A 329 -6.39 -17.10 22.74
C PRO A 329 -5.62 -15.77 22.69
N ASP A 330 -4.84 -15.59 21.62
CA ASP A 330 -4.20 -14.30 21.35
C ASP A 330 -5.21 -13.33 20.76
N LEU A 331 -5.67 -12.41 21.59
CA LEU A 331 -6.61 -11.36 21.18
C LEU A 331 -5.92 -10.00 21.09
N GLY A 332 -4.59 -9.94 20.98
CA GLY A 332 -3.87 -8.68 20.77
C GLY A 332 -4.23 -8.04 19.41
N ASP A 333 -4.02 -6.73 19.29
CA ASP A 333 -4.42 -5.99 18.08
C ASP A 333 -3.74 -6.54 16.80
N GLU A 334 -2.47 -6.94 16.88
CA GLU A 334 -1.76 -7.58 15.77
C GLU A 334 -2.34 -8.95 15.41
N ALA A 335 -2.63 -9.79 16.40
CA ALA A 335 -3.22 -11.11 16.19
C ALA A 335 -4.63 -11.01 15.59
N LEU A 336 -5.44 -10.08 16.08
CA LEU A 336 -6.78 -9.81 15.54
C LEU A 336 -6.74 -9.29 14.11
N LEU A 337 -5.78 -8.45 13.74
CA LEU A 337 -5.59 -7.98 12.36
C LEU A 337 -5.09 -9.10 11.42
N ALA A 338 -4.29 -10.02 11.94
CA ALA A 338 -3.78 -11.17 11.19
C ALA A 338 -4.88 -12.21 10.89
N THR A 339 -5.88 -12.33 11.77
CA THR A 339 -6.92 -13.39 11.75
C THR A 339 -8.32 -12.88 11.41
N LEU A 340 -8.43 -11.72 10.75
CA LEU A 340 -9.74 -11.10 10.47
C LEU A 340 -10.68 -12.01 9.63
N GLU A 341 -10.11 -12.84 8.76
CA GLU A 341 -10.85 -13.84 7.98
C GLU A 341 -11.60 -14.83 8.87
N ASP A 342 -11.05 -15.16 10.05
CA ASP A 342 -11.64 -16.17 10.94
C ASP A 342 -12.75 -15.57 11.80
N TRP A 343 -12.51 -14.40 12.38
CA TRP A 343 -13.40 -13.85 13.41
C TRP A 343 -14.34 -12.75 12.91
N LEU A 344 -13.92 -11.95 11.93
CA LEU A 344 -14.70 -10.79 11.48
C LEU A 344 -15.48 -11.09 10.19
N GLN A 345 -14.87 -11.80 9.23
CA GLN A 345 -15.47 -12.09 7.92
C GLN A 345 -16.92 -12.62 7.98
N PRO A 346 -17.27 -13.57 8.87
CA PRO A 346 -18.63 -14.12 8.92
C PRO A 346 -19.71 -13.06 9.19
N TYR A 347 -19.33 -11.92 9.76
CA TYR A 347 -20.23 -10.84 10.17
C TYR A 347 -20.28 -9.68 9.14
N LEU A 348 -19.48 -9.72 8.07
CA LEU A 348 -19.38 -8.63 7.08
C LEU A 348 -20.41 -8.67 5.97
N GLY A 349 -21.26 -9.71 5.90
CA GLY A 349 -22.19 -9.92 4.78
C GLY A 349 -23.07 -8.71 4.43
N LYS A 350 -23.50 -7.92 5.43
CA LYS A 350 -24.37 -6.72 5.27
C LYS A 350 -23.61 -5.38 5.22
N VAL A 351 -22.29 -5.41 5.31
CA VAL A 351 -21.47 -4.20 5.35
C VAL A 351 -21.21 -3.70 3.93
N SER A 352 -21.64 -2.47 3.64
CA SER A 352 -21.43 -1.81 2.33
C SER A 352 -20.98 -0.34 2.45
N ARG A 353 -21.06 0.23 3.66
CA ARG A 353 -20.67 1.61 3.98
C ARG A 353 -19.95 1.65 5.33
N LEU A 354 -19.23 2.73 5.61
CA LEU A 354 -18.40 2.86 6.82
C LEU A 354 -19.28 2.83 8.07
N SER A 355 -20.42 3.50 8.00
CA SER A 355 -21.42 3.52 9.06
C SER A 355 -21.94 2.12 9.44
N HIS A 356 -21.85 1.12 8.55
CA HIS A 356 -22.29 -0.23 8.87
C HIS A 356 -21.30 -0.95 9.79
N PHE A 357 -20.01 -0.59 9.79
CA PHE A 357 -19.04 -1.14 10.77
C PHE A 357 -19.41 -0.75 12.20
N ALA A 358 -19.98 0.44 12.40
CA ALA A 358 -20.44 0.89 13.71
C ALA A 358 -21.65 0.10 14.24
N ALA A 359 -22.36 -0.64 13.37
CA ALA A 359 -23.48 -1.48 13.75
C ALA A 359 -23.06 -2.92 14.10
N LEU A 360 -21.78 -3.29 13.91
CA LEU A 360 -21.29 -4.61 14.31
C LEU A 360 -21.21 -4.71 15.83
N ASP A 361 -21.75 -5.78 16.39
CA ASP A 361 -21.59 -6.11 17.81
C ASP A 361 -20.22 -6.75 18.07
N VAL A 362 -19.18 -5.92 18.03
CA VAL A 362 -17.78 -6.33 18.21
C VAL A 362 -17.59 -7.04 19.56
N SER A 363 -18.32 -6.64 20.60
CA SER A 363 -18.22 -7.27 21.92
C SER A 363 -18.66 -8.72 21.87
N SER A 364 -19.82 -9.01 21.29
CA SER A 364 -20.31 -10.39 21.15
C SER A 364 -19.41 -11.22 20.23
N ILE A 365 -18.96 -10.64 19.12
CA ILE A 365 -18.06 -11.30 18.17
C ILE A 365 -16.76 -11.73 18.86
N LEU A 366 -16.09 -10.83 19.58
CA LEU A 366 -14.83 -11.16 20.25
C LEU A 366 -15.04 -12.13 21.43
N ARG A 367 -16.13 -12.01 22.17
CA ARG A 367 -16.44 -12.95 23.27
C ARG A 367 -16.64 -14.38 22.78
N ASN A 368 -17.15 -14.56 21.56
CA ASN A 368 -17.29 -15.88 20.94
C ASN A 368 -15.93 -16.55 20.62
N LEU A 369 -14.82 -15.80 20.64
CA LEU A 369 -13.47 -16.34 20.49
C LEU A 369 -12.95 -17.02 21.75
N LEU A 370 -13.61 -16.85 22.91
CA LEU A 370 -13.25 -17.56 24.14
C LEU A 370 -14.02 -18.89 24.24
N PRO A 371 -13.38 -20.04 23.98
CA PRO A 371 -14.04 -21.33 24.15
C PRO A 371 -14.40 -21.59 25.62
N TRP A 372 -15.47 -22.34 25.84
CA TRP A 372 -15.81 -22.83 27.18
C TRP A 372 -14.69 -23.75 27.71
N PRO A 373 -14.29 -23.67 29.00
CA PRO A 373 -14.86 -22.90 30.11
C PRO A 373 -14.19 -21.53 30.38
N LEU A 374 -13.40 -21.00 29.44
CA LEU A 374 -12.60 -19.78 29.65
C LEU A 374 -13.42 -18.55 30.07
N PRO A 375 -14.63 -18.28 29.55
CA PRO A 375 -15.42 -17.14 30.00
C PRO A 375 -15.69 -17.14 31.51
N GLN A 376 -15.99 -18.29 32.11
CA GLN A 376 -16.23 -18.39 33.55
C GLN A 376 -14.91 -18.22 34.32
N ARG A 377 -13.84 -18.87 33.87
CA ARG A 377 -12.50 -18.72 34.47
C ARG A 377 -12.02 -17.28 34.41
N LEU A 378 -12.37 -16.51 33.37
CA LEU A 378 -11.96 -15.11 33.23
C LEU A 378 -12.60 -14.26 34.33
N GLU A 379 -13.87 -14.49 34.64
CA GLU A 379 -14.58 -13.79 35.71
C GLU A 379 -14.03 -14.16 37.10
N GLU A 380 -13.60 -15.41 37.30
CA GLU A 380 -13.02 -15.85 38.56
C GLU A 380 -11.55 -15.41 38.74
N TRP A 381 -10.73 -15.55 37.70
CA TRP A 381 -9.27 -15.40 37.79
C TRP A 381 -8.82 -13.97 37.51
N ALA A 382 -9.51 -13.24 36.65
CA ALA A 382 -9.22 -11.83 36.39
C ALA A 382 -10.53 -11.04 36.50
N PRO A 383 -11.12 -10.88 37.70
CA PRO A 383 -12.44 -10.25 37.85
C PRO A 383 -12.41 -8.77 37.44
N ALA A 384 -13.53 -8.25 36.93
CA ALA A 384 -13.63 -6.82 36.59
C ALA A 384 -13.60 -5.90 37.83
N HIS A 385 -14.04 -6.42 38.98
CA HIS A 385 -14.07 -5.70 40.25
C HIS A 385 -13.53 -6.60 41.36
N LEU A 386 -12.90 -5.98 42.35
CA LEU A 386 -12.38 -6.65 43.52
C LEU A 386 -13.06 -6.15 44.79
N ALA A 387 -13.54 -7.08 45.60
CA ALA A 387 -14.06 -6.76 46.93
C ALA A 387 -12.90 -6.39 47.86
N VAL A 388 -13.07 -5.29 48.61
CA VAL A 388 -12.10 -4.82 49.62
C VAL A 388 -12.71 -4.93 51.03
N PRO A 389 -11.91 -4.90 52.12
CA PRO A 389 -12.40 -5.15 53.49
C PRO A 389 -13.59 -4.27 53.92
N SER A 390 -13.72 -3.06 53.37
CA SER A 390 -14.88 -2.19 53.63
C SER A 390 -16.23 -2.76 53.13
N GLY A 391 -16.21 -3.83 52.34
CA GLY A 391 -17.35 -4.40 51.62
C GLY A 391 -17.61 -3.74 50.26
N SER A 392 -16.85 -2.70 49.88
CA SER A 392 -16.94 -2.10 48.55
C SER A 392 -16.40 -3.02 47.47
N ASN A 393 -16.93 -2.90 46.26
CA ASN A 393 -16.44 -3.61 45.08
C ASN A 393 -15.81 -2.61 44.11
N ILE A 394 -14.48 -2.63 43.99
CA ILE A 394 -13.70 -1.60 43.30
C ILE A 394 -13.25 -2.13 41.93
N ARG A 395 -13.48 -1.34 40.86
CA ARG A 395 -13.09 -1.70 39.50
C ARG A 395 -11.57 -1.83 39.39
N LEU A 396 -11.12 -2.90 38.76
CA LEU A 396 -9.72 -3.09 38.37
C LEU A 396 -9.49 -2.48 36.98
N ASP A 397 -8.34 -1.84 36.80
CA ASP A 397 -7.88 -1.33 35.52
C ASP A 397 -6.76 -2.23 34.98
N TYR A 398 -7.09 -2.98 33.94
CA TYR A 398 -6.20 -3.92 33.25
C TYR A 398 -5.43 -3.27 32.08
N SER A 399 -5.61 -1.97 31.83
CA SER A 399 -4.83 -1.27 30.79
C SER A 399 -3.35 -1.12 31.16
N GLU A 400 -3.01 -1.34 32.43
CA GLU A 400 -1.65 -1.43 32.93
C GLU A 400 -1.28 -2.84 33.38
N ASN A 401 0.02 -3.16 33.31
CA ASN A 401 0.59 -4.38 33.87
C ASN A 401 1.62 -4.02 34.95
N PRO A 402 1.44 -4.42 36.22
CA PRO A 402 0.29 -5.16 36.77
C PRO A 402 -1.00 -4.32 36.88
N PRO A 403 -2.19 -4.97 36.90
CA PRO A 403 -3.48 -4.27 36.95
C PRO A 403 -3.62 -3.36 38.18
N ILE A 404 -4.25 -2.19 37.99
CA ILE A 404 -4.41 -1.19 39.04
C ILE A 404 -5.73 -1.36 39.77
N LEU A 405 -5.66 -1.29 41.11
CA LEU A 405 -6.79 -1.07 41.99
C LEU A 405 -6.70 0.34 42.60
N ALA A 406 -7.49 1.27 42.07
CA ALA A 406 -7.57 2.63 42.59
C ALA A 406 -8.58 2.71 43.74
N VAL A 407 -8.09 2.66 44.98
CA VAL A 407 -8.91 2.48 46.18
C VAL A 407 -8.55 3.50 47.25
N ARG A 408 -9.56 3.97 47.98
CA ARG A 408 -9.33 4.87 49.11
C ARG A 408 -8.60 4.12 50.22
N LEU A 409 -7.59 4.76 50.82
CA LEU A 409 -6.73 4.14 51.82
C LEU A 409 -7.51 3.52 52.99
N GLN A 410 -8.54 4.23 53.47
CA GLN A 410 -9.43 3.80 54.56
C GLN A 410 -10.26 2.55 54.28
N GLU A 411 -10.40 2.15 53.01
CA GLU A 411 -11.13 0.95 52.62
C GLU A 411 -10.27 -0.32 52.67
N LEU A 412 -8.96 -0.15 52.86
CA LEU A 412 -7.99 -1.23 53.00
C LEU A 412 -7.55 -1.48 54.45
N PHE A 413 -8.09 -0.76 55.44
CA PHE A 413 -7.78 -1.07 56.85
C PHE A 413 -8.14 -2.52 57.17
N GLY A 414 -7.34 -3.15 58.04
CA GLY A 414 -7.44 -4.59 58.31
C GLY A 414 -6.84 -5.51 57.25
N LEU A 415 -6.44 -4.99 56.07
CA LEU A 415 -5.78 -5.80 55.04
C LEU A 415 -4.25 -5.76 55.18
N ALA A 416 -3.65 -6.89 55.57
CA ALA A 416 -2.21 -7.00 55.74
C ALA A 416 -1.46 -7.04 54.40
N ASP A 417 -1.89 -7.91 53.48
CA ASP A 417 -1.18 -8.21 52.24
C ASP A 417 -1.83 -7.56 51.01
N THR A 418 -1.01 -7.25 50.00
CA THR A 418 -1.51 -6.80 48.70
C THR A 418 -2.42 -7.86 48.09
N PRO A 419 -3.64 -7.52 47.64
CA PRO A 419 -4.52 -8.47 46.99
C PRO A 419 -3.86 -9.11 45.76
N ARG A 420 -4.18 -10.39 45.55
CA ARG A 420 -3.73 -11.15 44.38
C ARG A 420 -4.92 -11.65 43.58
N ILE A 421 -4.79 -11.59 42.26
CA ILE A 421 -5.69 -12.20 41.29
C ILE A 421 -4.96 -13.34 40.56
N ALA A 422 -5.58 -13.91 39.54
CA ALA A 422 -5.07 -15.00 38.70
C ALA A 422 -4.64 -16.21 39.54
N GLN A 423 -5.48 -16.58 40.52
CA GLN A 423 -5.21 -17.66 41.49
C GLN A 423 -3.92 -17.43 42.30
N GLY A 424 -3.65 -16.18 42.70
CA GLY A 424 -2.49 -15.83 43.50
C GLY A 424 -1.25 -15.45 42.70
N ARG A 425 -1.25 -15.68 41.38
CA ARG A 425 -0.11 -15.42 40.50
C ARG A 425 0.18 -13.93 40.31
N GLN A 426 -0.85 -13.08 40.31
CA GLN A 426 -0.71 -11.66 39.99
C GLN A 426 -1.05 -10.77 41.18
N GLN A 427 -0.08 -10.02 41.70
CA GLN A 427 -0.35 -8.93 42.64
C GLN A 427 -0.93 -7.71 41.90
N VAL A 428 -1.91 -7.04 42.50
CA VAL A 428 -2.45 -5.79 41.95
C VAL A 428 -1.60 -4.59 42.38
N LYS A 429 -1.48 -3.59 41.51
CA LYS A 429 -0.90 -2.29 41.84
C LYS A 429 -1.94 -1.45 42.57
N LEU A 430 -1.65 -1.05 43.81
CA LEU A 430 -2.55 -0.21 44.58
C LEU A 430 -2.27 1.25 44.30
N HIS A 431 -3.26 1.97 43.78
CA HIS A 431 -3.28 3.42 43.76
C HIS A 431 -4.09 3.88 44.98
N LEU A 432 -3.38 4.18 46.07
CA LEU A 432 -3.98 4.58 47.34
C LEU A 432 -4.46 6.02 47.23
N LEU A 433 -5.77 6.20 47.41
CA LEU A 433 -6.44 7.48 47.25
C LEU A 433 -6.81 8.10 48.61
N SER A 434 -6.85 9.42 48.65
CA SER A 434 -7.43 10.19 49.75
C SER A 434 -8.96 10.06 49.79
N PRO A 435 -9.65 10.55 50.84
CA PRO A 435 -11.11 10.57 50.86
C PRO A 435 -11.74 11.29 49.68
N ALA A 436 -11.05 12.29 49.13
CA ALA A 436 -11.46 13.04 47.94
C ALA A 436 -11.00 12.40 46.62
N ARG A 437 -10.59 11.12 46.63
CA ARG A 437 -10.14 10.34 45.47
C ARG A 437 -8.90 10.89 44.76
N ARG A 438 -8.05 11.64 45.46
CA ARG A 438 -6.76 12.10 44.93
C ARG A 438 -5.68 11.05 45.19
N PRO A 439 -4.79 10.74 44.23
CA PRO A 439 -3.66 9.84 44.48
C PRO A 439 -2.78 10.35 45.61
N VAL A 440 -2.43 9.45 46.55
CA VAL A 440 -1.58 9.76 47.70
C VAL A 440 -0.31 8.91 47.66
N GLN A 441 -0.45 7.63 47.34
CA GLN A 441 0.68 6.71 47.22
C GLN A 441 0.37 5.63 46.18
N VAL A 442 1.40 5.17 45.48
CA VAL A 442 1.35 3.97 44.64
C VAL A 442 2.22 2.89 45.28
N THR A 443 1.71 1.66 45.42
CA THR A 443 2.46 0.54 45.99
C THR A 443 2.03 -0.81 45.39
N GLN A 444 2.94 -1.78 45.34
CA GLN A 444 2.65 -3.19 45.11
C GLN A 444 2.91 -4.04 46.37
N ASP A 445 3.47 -3.43 47.42
CA ASP A 445 3.75 -4.04 48.72
C ASP A 445 3.01 -3.25 49.80
N LEU A 446 1.78 -3.69 50.08
CA LEU A 446 0.90 -3.08 51.07
C LEU A 446 1.45 -3.28 52.50
N ALA A 447 2.07 -4.43 52.78
CA ALA A 447 2.64 -4.74 54.08
C ALA A 447 3.78 -3.77 54.43
N ASN A 448 4.68 -3.52 53.48
CA ASN A 448 5.74 -2.54 53.68
C ASN A 448 5.18 -1.12 53.78
N PHE A 449 4.17 -0.76 52.97
CA PHE A 449 3.51 0.54 53.07
C PHE A 449 2.98 0.82 54.48
N TRP A 450 2.29 -0.15 55.10
CA TRP A 450 1.78 0.02 56.47
C TRP A 450 2.89 0.21 57.50
N ARG A 451 4.00 -0.53 57.36
CA ARG A 451 5.12 -0.48 58.31
C ARG A 451 5.93 0.82 58.22
N THR A 452 6.16 1.35 57.02
CA THR A 452 7.13 2.43 56.81
C THR A 452 6.52 3.75 56.38
N THR A 453 5.54 3.73 55.48
CA THR A 453 5.11 4.92 54.73
C THR A 453 3.79 5.50 55.25
N TYR A 454 2.93 4.66 55.83
CA TYR A 454 1.62 5.07 56.34
C TYR A 454 1.71 6.20 57.37
N THR A 455 2.70 6.19 58.26
CA THR A 455 2.84 7.22 59.32
C THR A 455 3.00 8.63 58.76
N GLU A 456 3.72 8.78 57.65
CA GLU A 456 3.91 10.08 56.98
C GLU A 456 2.65 10.50 56.23
N VAL A 457 2.07 9.57 55.45
CA VAL A 457 0.82 9.77 54.73
C VAL A 457 -0.32 10.16 55.67
N LYS A 458 -0.40 9.52 56.83
CA LYS A 458 -1.37 9.81 57.89
C LYS A 458 -1.25 11.25 58.39
N LYS A 459 -0.03 11.78 58.59
CA LYS A 459 0.16 13.16 59.08
C LYS A 459 -0.44 14.19 58.12
N ASP A 460 -0.18 14.03 56.82
CA ASP A 460 -0.75 14.91 55.79
C ASP A 460 -2.28 14.74 55.67
N LEU A 461 -2.77 13.50 55.63
CA LEU A 461 -4.20 13.22 55.52
C LEU A 461 -5.01 13.66 56.74
N LYS A 462 -4.46 13.53 57.95
CA LYS A 462 -5.12 13.98 59.18
C LYS A 462 -5.27 15.51 59.20
N GLY A 463 -4.29 16.24 58.66
CA GLY A 463 -4.37 17.70 58.52
C GLY A 463 -5.41 18.15 57.50
N ARG A 464 -5.45 17.51 56.32
CA ARG A 464 -6.38 17.87 55.23
C ARG A 464 -7.80 17.36 55.44
N TYR A 465 -7.96 16.21 56.12
CA TYR A 465 -9.24 15.52 56.31
C TYR A 465 -9.47 15.14 57.79
N PRO A 466 -9.62 16.12 58.70
CA PRO A 466 -9.66 15.88 60.15
C PRO A 466 -10.92 15.15 60.62
N LYS A 467 -12.00 15.14 59.82
CA LYS A 467 -13.26 14.44 60.13
C LYS A 467 -13.21 12.93 59.84
N HIS A 468 -12.15 12.45 59.19
CA HIS A 468 -11.99 11.05 58.82
C HIS A 468 -11.21 10.27 59.90
N TYR A 469 -11.52 8.99 60.03
CA TYR A 469 -10.83 8.11 60.96
C TYR A 469 -9.47 7.67 60.41
N TRP A 470 -8.40 8.06 61.10
CA TRP A 470 -7.01 7.74 60.77
C TRP A 470 -6.36 6.98 61.95
N PRO A 471 -6.49 5.64 62.02
CA PRO A 471 -6.02 4.83 63.14
C PRO A 471 -4.49 4.90 63.29
N ASP A 472 -3.98 4.77 64.52
CA ASP A 472 -2.54 4.58 64.76
C ASP A 472 -2.08 3.22 64.25
N ASP A 473 -2.89 2.18 64.46
CA ASP A 473 -2.68 0.86 63.88
C ASP A 473 -3.72 0.57 62.77
N PRO A 474 -3.32 0.65 61.48
CA PRO A 474 -4.23 0.40 60.36
C PRO A 474 -4.58 -1.09 60.17
N LEU A 475 -3.85 -2.02 60.80
CA LEU A 475 -4.06 -3.47 60.64
C LEU A 475 -5.17 -4.02 61.55
N VAL A 476 -5.50 -3.31 62.63
CA VAL A 476 -6.57 -3.70 63.58
C VAL A 476 -7.82 -2.84 63.40
N ALA A 477 -7.76 -1.82 62.56
CA ALA A 477 -8.85 -0.89 62.34
C ALA A 477 -9.92 -1.43 61.39
N ASP A 478 -11.19 -1.18 61.72
CA ASP A 478 -12.31 -1.49 60.83
C ASP A 478 -12.26 -0.63 59.56
N ALA A 479 -12.20 -1.29 58.40
CA ALA A 479 -12.33 -0.60 57.13
C ALA A 479 -13.71 0.03 56.97
N THR A 480 -13.74 1.24 56.41
CA THR A 480 -15.00 1.95 56.20
C THR A 480 -15.00 2.74 54.89
N ALA A 481 -16.07 2.59 54.12
CA ALA A 481 -16.32 3.43 52.96
C ALA A 481 -16.85 4.84 53.34
N ARG A 482 -17.17 5.08 54.62
CA ARG A 482 -17.78 6.31 55.13
C ARG A 482 -16.74 7.23 55.76
N ALA A 483 -17.11 8.49 56.00
CA ALA A 483 -16.26 9.45 56.70
C ALA A 483 -16.00 9.06 58.17
N LYS A 484 -16.97 8.42 58.82
CA LYS A 484 -16.85 7.87 60.17
C LYS A 484 -17.22 6.38 60.21
N PRO A 485 -16.58 5.55 61.06
CA PRO A 485 -17.00 4.18 61.36
C PRO A 485 -18.45 4.12 61.86
N ARG A 486 -19.09 2.95 61.72
CA ARG A 486 -20.43 2.72 62.30
C ARG A 486 -20.31 2.75 63.84
N GLY A 487 -20.98 3.69 64.49
CA GLY A 487 -21.02 3.81 65.96
C GLY A 487 -20.22 4.99 66.57
N THR A 488 -19.74 5.95 65.76
CA THR A 488 -18.96 7.14 66.20
C THR A 488 -19.40 8.45 65.54
#